data_AF-X1NSF6-F1
#
_entry.id   AF-X1NSF6-F1
#
_cell.length_a   1.000
_cell.length_b   1.000
_cell.length_c   1.000
_cell.angle_alpha   90.00
_cell.angle_beta   90.00
_cell.angle_gamma   90.00
#
_symmetry.space_group_name_H-M   'P 1'
#
loop_
_entity.id
_entity.type
_entity.pdbx_description
1 polymer ?
#
loop_
_entity_poly.entity_id
_entity_poly.type
_entity_poly.pdbx_seq_one_letter_code
_entity_poly.pdbx_strand_id
1 'polypeptide(L)'
;MPDYDVVFKVIKDRFSSTKRTTRAEVMAKYDLVFTHDRAGRLVDAQEFEHLEFDRKRFSKELLDRLQRLATKGVEIDENHVVIKHLYVERRVTPLDVYLGEVDESAARAAVVDYGNAIKDLAATNIFPGDMLLKNFGVTRHGRVVFYDYDELSLVSECNFRKIPQPRSHYEELSDEPWFAVNERDIFPEEFQSFLGLQEDLRDLFVAQHSDLFGVDLWHQIQARISAGGI
;
A
#
# COMPACT_ATOMS: atom_id res chain seq x y z
N MET A 1 -10.88 -10.73 15.79
CA MET A 1 -11.37 -10.58 17.17
C MET A 1 -11.34 -9.11 17.51
N PRO A 2 -12.41 -8.52 18.08
CA PRO A 2 -12.49 -7.08 18.30
C PRO A 2 -11.34 -6.49 19.13
N ASP A 3 -10.87 -7.24 20.13
CA ASP A 3 -9.90 -6.77 21.15
C ASP A 3 -8.45 -7.18 20.87
N TYR A 4 -8.15 -7.76 19.71
CA TYR A 4 -6.79 -8.15 19.36
C TYR A 4 -6.04 -7.00 18.67
N ASP A 5 -4.78 -6.83 19.07
CA ASP A 5 -3.85 -5.83 18.53
C ASP A 5 -3.17 -6.29 17.23
N VAL A 6 -3.74 -7.32 16.60
CA VAL A 6 -3.23 -7.91 15.36
C VAL A 6 -4.36 -8.19 14.37
N VAL A 7 -4.00 -8.21 13.10
CA VAL A 7 -4.85 -8.61 11.99
C VAL A 7 -4.27 -9.85 11.32
N PHE A 8 -5.14 -10.69 10.78
CA PHE A 8 -4.77 -11.89 10.04
C PHE A 8 -5.02 -11.62 8.56
N LYS A 9 -3.98 -11.69 7.74
CA LYS A 9 -4.05 -11.53 6.29
C LYS A 9 -3.94 -12.87 5.61
N VAL A 10 -4.91 -13.15 4.75
CA VAL A 10 -4.96 -14.36 3.92
C VAL A 10 -4.98 -13.92 2.47
N ILE A 11 -4.04 -14.45 1.67
CA ILE A 11 -4.00 -14.17 0.24
C ILE A 11 -5.18 -14.89 -0.43
N LYS A 12 -5.97 -14.15 -1.21
CA LYS A 12 -7.14 -14.66 -1.96
C LYS A 12 -6.71 -15.59 -3.10
N ASP A 13 -7.60 -16.47 -3.51
CA ASP A 13 -7.36 -17.40 -4.63
C ASP A 13 -7.50 -16.72 -5.99
N ARG A 14 -8.31 -15.65 -6.05
CA ARG A 14 -8.57 -14.86 -7.24
C ARG A 14 -8.48 -13.39 -6.89
N PHE A 15 -7.66 -12.67 -7.65
CA PHE A 15 -7.56 -11.22 -7.59
C PHE A 15 -8.62 -10.57 -8.48
N SER A 16 -8.86 -9.26 -8.31
CA SER A 16 -9.77 -8.53 -9.20
C SER A 16 -9.24 -8.58 -10.63
N SER A 17 -10.12 -8.47 -11.63
CA SER A 17 -9.73 -8.45 -13.05
C SER A 17 -8.77 -7.32 -13.40
N THR A 18 -8.71 -6.28 -12.56
CA THR A 18 -7.80 -5.14 -12.67
C THR A 18 -6.40 -5.40 -12.11
N LYS A 19 -6.23 -6.38 -11.20
CA LYS A 19 -4.94 -6.73 -10.62
C LYS A 19 -4.31 -7.88 -11.40
N ARG A 20 -3.17 -7.62 -12.06
CA ARG A 20 -2.34 -8.63 -12.71
C ARG A 20 -1.29 -9.16 -11.72
N THR A 21 -1.74 -9.84 -10.68
CA THR A 21 -0.84 -10.46 -9.69
C THR A 21 -1.21 -11.93 -9.45
N THR A 22 -0.23 -12.69 -8.97
CA THR A 22 -0.35 -14.07 -8.56
C THR A 22 -0.09 -14.20 -7.06
N ARG A 23 -0.47 -15.34 -6.48
CA ARG A 23 -0.15 -15.63 -5.07
C ARG A 23 1.35 -15.61 -4.81
N ALA A 24 2.14 -16.15 -5.74
CA ALA A 24 3.60 -16.20 -5.63
C ALA A 24 4.22 -14.81 -5.64
N GLU A 25 3.73 -13.90 -6.51
CA GLU A 25 4.18 -12.51 -6.54
C GLU A 25 3.83 -11.77 -5.24
N VAL A 26 2.62 -11.96 -4.70
CA VAL A 26 2.25 -11.38 -3.40
C VAL A 26 3.18 -11.90 -2.29
N MET A 27 3.48 -13.19 -2.25
CA MET A 27 4.42 -13.74 -1.26
C MET A 27 5.82 -13.12 -1.41
N ALA A 28 6.34 -13.01 -2.64
CA ALA A 28 7.63 -12.38 -2.90
C ALA A 28 7.70 -10.91 -2.43
N LYS A 29 6.57 -10.18 -2.46
CA LYS A 29 6.49 -8.80 -1.93
C LYS A 29 6.58 -8.77 -0.41
N TYR A 30 5.95 -9.73 0.29
CA TYR A 30 6.11 -9.85 1.74
C TYR A 30 7.54 -10.24 2.12
N ASP A 31 8.18 -11.14 1.36
CA ASP A 31 9.60 -11.49 1.55
C ASP A 31 10.53 -10.28 1.35
N LEU A 32 10.21 -9.44 0.37
CA LEU A 32 10.95 -8.20 0.12
C LEU A 32 10.89 -7.27 1.34
N VAL A 33 9.70 -7.05 1.92
CA VAL A 33 9.52 -6.25 3.15
C VAL A 33 10.25 -6.85 4.34
N PHE A 34 10.33 -8.18 4.42
CA PHE A 34 11.03 -8.85 5.50
C PHE A 34 12.55 -8.61 5.44
N THR A 35 13.10 -8.58 4.22
CA THR A 35 14.55 -8.50 3.94
C THR A 35 15.09 -7.08 3.73
N HIS A 36 14.23 -6.08 3.55
CA HIS A 36 14.61 -4.68 3.33
C HIS A 36 14.56 -3.83 4.60
N ASP A 37 15.32 -2.73 4.62
CA ASP A 37 15.16 -1.70 5.65
C ASP A 37 13.77 -1.07 5.54
N ARG A 38 13.07 -1.08 6.67
CA ARG A 38 11.68 -0.68 6.79
C ARG A 38 11.52 0.81 7.09
N ALA A 39 12.60 1.54 7.45
CA ALA A 39 12.56 2.93 7.92
C ALA A 39 11.56 3.19 9.08
N GLY A 40 11.08 2.14 9.75
CA GLY A 40 9.92 2.20 10.64
C GLY A 40 8.62 2.64 9.97
N ARG A 41 8.50 2.49 8.66
CA ARG A 41 7.34 2.82 7.81
C ARG A 41 6.61 1.60 7.25
N LEU A 42 7.15 0.39 7.39
CA LEU A 42 6.45 -0.86 7.04
C LEU A 42 5.98 -1.57 8.32
N VAL A 43 4.77 -2.10 8.30
CA VAL A 43 4.23 -2.91 9.40
C VAL A 43 4.92 -4.28 9.41
N ASP A 44 5.41 -4.70 10.57
CA ASP A 44 6.01 -6.04 10.71
C ASP A 44 4.95 -7.13 10.48
N ALA A 45 5.31 -8.12 9.66
CA ALA A 45 4.48 -9.24 9.30
C ALA A 45 5.16 -10.54 9.73
N GLN A 46 4.42 -11.39 10.46
CA GLN A 46 4.84 -12.73 10.83
C GLN A 46 4.10 -13.75 9.99
N GLU A 47 4.85 -14.57 9.27
CA GLU A 47 4.31 -15.67 8.47
C GLU A 47 4.02 -16.87 9.36
N PHE A 48 2.84 -17.48 9.16
CA PHE A 48 2.49 -18.75 9.77
C PHE A 48 1.91 -19.70 8.73
N GLU A 49 2.19 -20.98 8.91
CA GLU A 49 1.65 -22.05 8.11
C GLU A 49 0.77 -22.98 8.96
N HIS A 50 -0.30 -23.49 8.35
CA HIS A 50 -1.20 -24.48 8.92
C HIS A 50 -1.74 -24.12 10.32
N LEU A 51 -2.09 -22.84 10.56
CA LEU A 51 -2.73 -22.47 11.82
C LEU A 51 -4.15 -23.00 11.87
N GLU A 52 -4.43 -23.73 12.94
CA GLU A 52 -5.74 -24.25 13.27
C GLU A 52 -6.44 -23.34 14.28
N PHE A 53 -7.69 -23.01 14.01
CA PHE A 53 -8.54 -22.24 14.89
C PHE A 53 -9.85 -22.97 15.14
N ASP A 54 -10.38 -22.87 16.36
CA ASP A 54 -11.74 -23.34 16.67
C ASP A 54 -12.77 -22.56 15.83
N ARG A 55 -13.59 -23.29 15.07
CA ARG A 55 -14.63 -22.75 14.17
C ARG A 55 -15.57 -21.79 14.89
N LYS A 56 -15.87 -22.02 16.17
CA LYS A 56 -16.81 -21.18 16.93
C LYS A 56 -16.30 -19.75 17.15
N ARG A 57 -15.02 -19.48 16.87
CA ARG A 57 -14.40 -18.14 16.94
C ARG A 57 -14.72 -17.29 15.71
N PHE A 58 -15.28 -17.86 14.65
CA PHE A 58 -15.58 -17.17 13.40
C PHE A 58 -17.07 -16.83 13.31
N SER A 59 -17.36 -15.61 12.85
CA SER A 59 -18.72 -15.27 12.45
C SER A 59 -19.09 -16.04 11.17
N LYS A 60 -20.39 -16.33 11.01
CA LYS A 60 -20.89 -16.96 9.78
C LYS A 60 -20.51 -16.16 8.53
N GLU A 61 -20.61 -14.83 8.60
CA GLU A 61 -20.26 -13.94 7.49
C GLU A 61 -18.78 -14.09 7.07
N LEU A 62 -17.87 -14.18 8.05
CA LEU A 62 -16.45 -14.38 7.75
C LEU A 62 -16.19 -15.76 7.14
N LEU A 63 -16.81 -16.82 7.67
CA LEU A 63 -16.70 -18.16 7.11
C LEU A 63 -17.18 -18.20 5.65
N ASP A 64 -18.35 -17.64 5.38
CA ASP A 64 -18.92 -17.57 4.03
C ASP A 64 -17.99 -16.80 3.08
N ARG A 65 -17.34 -15.73 3.56
CA ARG A 65 -16.39 -14.94 2.76
C ARG A 65 -15.09 -15.70 2.50
N LEU A 66 -14.54 -16.42 3.47
CA LEU A 66 -13.36 -17.27 3.30
C LEU A 66 -13.63 -18.40 2.30
N GLN A 67 -14.80 -19.06 2.39
CA GLN A 67 -15.22 -20.09 1.43
C GLN A 67 -15.46 -19.56 0.00
N ARG A 68 -15.67 -18.26 -0.18
CA ARG A 68 -15.80 -17.66 -1.53
C ARG A 68 -14.47 -17.22 -2.10
N LEU A 69 -13.55 -16.73 -1.27
CA LEU A 69 -12.37 -15.98 -1.72
C LEU A 69 -11.04 -16.71 -1.53
N ALA A 70 -10.96 -17.73 -0.68
CA ALA A 70 -9.71 -18.36 -0.27
C ALA A 70 -9.84 -19.88 -0.03
N THR A 71 -10.58 -20.60 -0.86
CA THR A 71 -10.80 -22.04 -0.73
C THR A 71 -9.54 -22.88 -0.87
N LYS A 72 -8.53 -22.42 -1.62
CA LYS A 72 -7.25 -23.14 -1.70
C LYS A 72 -6.41 -22.97 -0.43
N GLY A 73 -6.52 -21.80 0.21
CA GLY A 73 -5.73 -21.42 1.38
C GLY A 73 -6.40 -21.69 2.72
N VAL A 74 -7.71 -21.97 2.75
CA VAL A 74 -8.50 -22.14 3.97
C VAL A 74 -9.36 -23.39 3.88
N GLU A 75 -9.15 -24.30 4.82
CA GLU A 75 -9.96 -25.50 5.01
C GLU A 75 -10.89 -25.29 6.20
N ILE A 76 -12.15 -25.64 6.03
CA ILE A 76 -13.20 -25.37 7.01
C ILE A 76 -13.98 -26.66 7.22
N ASP A 77 -13.90 -27.23 8.42
CA ASP A 77 -14.69 -28.40 8.84
C ASP A 77 -15.73 -28.03 9.91
N GLU A 78 -16.33 -29.04 10.55
CA GLU A 78 -17.35 -28.86 11.58
C GLU A 78 -16.85 -28.15 12.85
N ASN A 79 -15.58 -28.37 13.22
CA ASN A 79 -15.00 -27.94 14.49
C ASN A 79 -13.85 -26.94 14.30
N HIS A 80 -13.16 -26.96 13.18
CA HIS A 80 -11.93 -26.20 12.94
C HIS A 80 -11.95 -25.42 11.62
N VAL A 81 -11.14 -24.37 11.62
CA VAL A 81 -10.74 -23.61 10.44
C VAL A 81 -9.21 -23.66 10.39
N VAL A 82 -8.68 -24.30 9.35
CA VAL A 82 -7.24 -24.39 9.11
C VAL A 82 -6.87 -23.42 8.00
N ILE A 83 -5.98 -22.48 8.31
CA ILE A 83 -5.45 -21.54 7.33
C ILE A 83 -4.03 -22.00 6.98
N LYS A 84 -3.85 -22.45 5.73
CA LYS A 84 -2.59 -23.05 5.27
C LYS A 84 -1.43 -22.08 5.30
N HIS A 85 -1.70 -20.80 5.04
CA HIS A 85 -0.72 -19.75 4.99
C HIS A 85 -1.37 -18.40 5.28
N LEU A 86 -0.78 -17.65 6.22
CA LEU A 86 -1.27 -16.36 6.68
C LEU A 86 -0.13 -15.48 7.15
N TYR A 87 -0.38 -14.18 7.10
CA TYR A 87 0.44 -13.18 7.78
C TYR A 87 -0.30 -12.61 8.98
N VAL A 88 0.39 -12.48 10.10
CA VAL A 88 -0.08 -11.74 11.27
C VAL A 88 0.66 -10.42 11.31
N GLU A 89 -0.09 -9.32 11.35
CA GLU A 89 0.46 -7.97 11.42
C GLU A 89 -0.13 -7.20 12.59
N ARG A 90 0.60 -6.18 13.07
CA ARG A 90 0.05 -5.25 14.06
C ARG A 90 -1.15 -4.50 13.48
N ARG A 91 -2.22 -4.42 14.27
CA ARG A 91 -3.39 -3.64 13.91
C ARG A 91 -3.06 -2.15 13.99
N VAL A 92 -3.36 -1.44 12.92
CA VAL A 92 -3.30 0.02 12.82
C VAL A 92 -4.67 0.56 12.40
N THR A 93 -4.92 1.85 12.64
CA THR A 93 -6.13 2.50 12.14
C THR A 93 -5.87 2.93 10.69
N PRO A 94 -6.64 2.48 9.69
CA PRO A 94 -6.49 2.95 8.31
C PRO A 94 -6.50 4.49 8.24
N LEU A 95 -5.63 5.09 7.45
CA LEU A 95 -5.42 6.54 7.46
C LEU A 95 -6.67 7.30 7.02
N ASP A 96 -7.41 6.77 6.04
CA ASP A 96 -8.70 7.32 5.61
C ASP A 96 -9.73 7.34 6.75
N VAL A 97 -9.80 6.28 7.55
CA VAL A 97 -10.65 6.21 8.75
C VAL A 97 -10.15 7.18 9.81
N TYR A 98 -8.85 7.18 10.09
CA TYR A 98 -8.24 8.04 11.11
C TYR A 98 -8.55 9.52 10.87
N LEU A 99 -8.39 9.98 9.62
CA LEU A 99 -8.65 11.37 9.24
C LEU A 99 -10.13 11.78 9.41
N GLY A 100 -11.06 10.82 9.38
CA GLY A 100 -12.49 11.07 9.61
C GLY A 100 -12.91 11.08 11.08
N GLU A 101 -12.05 10.62 11.99
CA GLU A 101 -12.38 10.43 13.41
C GLU A 101 -11.67 11.41 14.35
N VAL A 102 -10.52 11.94 13.95
CA VAL A 102 -9.70 12.82 14.81
C VAL A 102 -9.97 14.31 14.60
N ASP A 103 -9.48 15.13 15.53
CA ASP A 103 -9.53 16.58 15.38
C ASP A 103 -8.60 17.10 14.28
N GLU A 104 -8.81 18.36 13.89
CA GLU A 104 -8.07 19.01 12.81
C GLU A 104 -6.54 18.98 13.03
N SER A 105 -6.07 19.20 14.26
CA SER A 105 -4.63 19.24 14.55
C SER A 105 -4.00 17.86 14.33
N ALA A 106 -4.65 16.79 14.81
CA ALA A 106 -4.20 15.43 14.62
C ALA A 106 -4.26 15.00 13.14
N ALA A 107 -5.33 15.38 12.41
CA ALA A 107 -5.45 15.10 10.99
C ALA A 107 -4.33 15.75 10.17
N ARG A 108 -4.04 17.03 10.43
CA ARG A 108 -2.95 17.76 9.76
C ARG A 108 -1.58 17.12 10.03
N ALA A 109 -1.32 16.72 11.27
CA ALA A 109 -0.07 16.03 11.62
C ALA A 109 0.07 14.69 10.89
N ALA A 110 -1.00 13.90 10.80
CA ALA A 110 -1.00 12.63 10.08
C ALA A 110 -0.77 12.81 8.57
N VAL A 111 -1.34 13.85 7.95
CA VAL A 111 -1.12 14.15 6.52
C VAL A 111 0.32 14.54 6.22
N VAL A 112 0.96 15.32 7.10
CA VAL A 112 2.39 15.63 6.98
C VAL A 112 3.23 14.36 7.15
N ASP A 113 2.92 13.52 8.14
CA ASP A 113 3.67 12.29 8.34
C ASP A 113 3.42 11.25 7.23
N TYR A 114 2.27 11.28 6.57
CA TYR A 114 1.98 10.47 5.38
C TYR A 114 2.91 10.81 4.21
N GLY A 115 3.10 12.09 3.89
CA GLY A 115 4.06 12.50 2.87
C GLY A 115 5.50 12.13 3.24
N ASN A 116 5.87 12.30 4.52
CA ASN A 116 7.17 11.85 5.02
C ASN A 116 7.34 10.33 4.93
N ALA A 117 6.30 9.54 5.23
CA ALA A 117 6.35 8.09 5.12
C ALA A 117 6.66 7.61 3.70
N ILE A 118 6.08 8.26 2.68
CA ILE A 118 6.38 7.95 1.27
C ILE A 118 7.85 8.23 0.96
N LYS A 119 8.38 9.38 1.40
CA LYS A 119 9.79 9.75 1.17
C LYS A 119 10.76 8.83 1.90
N ASP A 120 10.45 8.47 3.14
CA ASP A 120 11.24 7.56 3.96
C ASP A 120 11.31 6.17 3.33
N LEU A 121 10.17 5.64 2.84
CA LEU A 121 10.13 4.38 2.08
C LEU A 121 10.95 4.48 0.79
N ALA A 122 10.78 5.56 0.03
CA ALA A 122 11.50 5.74 -1.21
C ALA A 122 13.02 5.81 -0.99
N ALA A 123 13.46 6.45 0.09
CA ALA A 123 14.86 6.52 0.49
C ALA A 123 15.46 5.13 0.80
N THR A 124 14.66 4.18 1.29
CA THR A 124 15.09 2.78 1.49
C THR A 124 14.83 1.87 0.28
N ASN A 125 14.71 2.47 -0.91
CA ASN A 125 14.44 1.80 -2.18
C ASN A 125 13.05 1.15 -2.29
N ILE A 126 12.10 1.51 -1.45
CA ILE A 126 10.73 0.96 -1.48
C ILE A 126 9.76 1.99 -2.10
N PHE A 127 9.14 1.61 -3.21
CA PHE A 127 8.03 2.35 -3.81
C PHE A 127 6.70 1.67 -3.44
N PRO A 128 5.76 2.38 -2.79
CA PRO A 128 4.48 1.79 -2.35
C PRO A 128 3.58 1.27 -3.48
N GLY A 129 3.73 1.79 -4.70
CA GLY A 129 2.81 1.52 -5.80
C GLY A 129 1.52 2.33 -5.64
N ASP A 130 0.53 1.75 -4.95
CA ASP A 130 -0.76 2.39 -4.70
C ASP A 130 -0.71 3.25 -3.42
N MET A 131 -0.64 4.56 -3.60
CA MET A 131 -0.51 5.52 -2.50
C MET A 131 -1.84 5.93 -1.87
N LEU A 132 -2.96 5.24 -2.15
CA LEU A 132 -4.24 5.53 -1.51
C LEU A 132 -4.17 5.47 0.03
N LEU A 133 -4.87 6.39 0.71
CA LEU A 133 -4.88 6.51 2.18
C LEU A 133 -5.25 5.21 2.88
N LYS A 134 -6.19 4.43 2.32
CA LYS A 134 -6.64 3.13 2.84
C LYS A 134 -5.53 2.06 2.91
N ASN A 135 -4.39 2.27 2.26
CA ASN A 135 -3.23 1.35 2.26
C ASN A 135 -2.18 1.76 3.31
N PHE A 136 -2.38 2.92 3.92
CA PHE A 136 -1.59 3.45 5.02
C PHE A 136 -2.41 3.39 6.31
N GLY A 137 -1.73 3.31 7.44
CA GLY A 137 -2.35 3.30 8.74
C GLY A 137 -1.59 4.11 9.75
N VAL A 138 -2.30 4.51 10.80
CA VAL A 138 -1.77 5.25 11.93
C VAL A 138 -1.61 4.29 13.10
N THR A 139 -0.39 4.22 13.61
CA THR A 139 -0.05 3.46 14.82
C THR A 139 -0.60 4.14 16.08
N ARG A 140 -0.59 3.45 17.21
CA ARG A 140 -0.96 4.02 18.52
C ARG A 140 -0.18 5.29 18.90
N HIS A 141 1.03 5.44 18.38
CA HIS A 141 1.90 6.60 18.64
C HIS A 141 1.76 7.70 17.59
N GLY A 142 0.76 7.62 16.69
CA GLY A 142 0.50 8.64 15.68
C GLY A 142 1.40 8.58 14.45
N ARG A 143 2.28 7.56 14.33
CA ARG A 143 3.11 7.37 13.13
C ARG A 143 2.31 6.73 12.00
N VAL A 144 2.48 7.26 10.79
CA VAL A 144 1.97 6.70 9.54
C VAL A 144 2.91 5.61 9.03
N VAL A 145 2.31 4.46 8.72
CA VAL A 145 2.97 3.26 8.22
C VAL A 145 2.18 2.69 7.04
N PHE A 146 2.87 2.04 6.10
CA PHE A 146 2.30 1.33 4.97
C PHE A 146 2.11 -0.14 5.32
N TYR A 147 1.00 -0.73 4.87
CA TYR A 147 0.67 -2.13 5.15
C TYR A 147 0.12 -2.92 3.95
N ASP A 148 -0.13 -2.33 2.78
CA ASP A 148 -0.62 -3.09 1.62
C ASP A 148 0.51 -3.39 0.62
N TYR A 149 1.14 -4.55 0.75
CA TYR A 149 2.36 -4.87 -0.01
C TYR A 149 2.10 -5.41 -1.43
N ASP A 150 0.85 -5.55 -1.86
CA ASP A 150 0.54 -6.16 -3.17
C ASP A 150 1.20 -5.40 -4.34
N GLU A 151 1.21 -4.07 -4.31
CA GLU A 151 1.72 -3.21 -5.41
C GLU A 151 3.15 -2.70 -5.19
N LEU A 152 3.80 -3.12 -4.10
CA LEU A 152 5.11 -2.60 -3.68
C LEU A 152 6.21 -2.94 -4.70
N SER A 153 7.03 -1.99 -5.11
CA SER A 153 8.17 -2.26 -6.01
C SER A 153 9.43 -1.58 -5.51
N LEU A 154 10.57 -1.89 -6.13
CA LEU A 154 11.81 -1.19 -5.83
C LEU A 154 11.87 0.12 -6.60
N VAL A 155 12.22 1.23 -5.94
CA VAL A 155 12.42 2.53 -6.59
C VAL A 155 13.44 2.43 -7.72
N SER A 156 14.47 1.60 -7.57
CA SER A 156 15.48 1.33 -8.60
C SER A 156 14.94 0.63 -9.85
N GLU A 157 13.79 -0.03 -9.77
CA GLU A 157 13.15 -0.73 -10.89
C GLU A 157 12.07 0.10 -11.58
N CYS A 158 11.61 1.17 -10.92
CA CYS A 158 10.61 2.11 -11.42
C CYS A 158 11.17 2.99 -12.54
N ASN A 159 10.34 3.34 -13.53
CA ASN A 159 10.66 4.30 -14.57
C ASN A 159 9.86 5.59 -14.37
N PHE A 160 10.37 6.51 -13.56
CA PHE A 160 9.71 7.80 -13.31
C PHE A 160 9.86 8.71 -14.52
N ARG A 161 8.74 9.16 -15.09
CA ARG A 161 8.70 9.96 -16.31
C ARG A 161 7.68 11.07 -16.18
N LYS A 162 7.92 12.17 -16.91
CA LYS A 162 6.95 13.24 -17.03
C LYS A 162 5.86 12.84 -18.01
N ILE A 163 4.63 13.30 -17.77
CA ILE A 163 3.55 13.18 -18.74
C ILE A 163 3.91 14.04 -19.97
N PRO A 164 3.96 13.47 -21.17
CA PRO A 164 4.24 14.24 -22.38
C PRO A 164 3.19 15.34 -22.60
N GLN A 165 3.63 16.52 -23.03
CA GLN A 165 2.70 17.60 -23.38
C GLN A 165 1.90 17.23 -24.64
N PRO A 166 0.56 17.43 -24.64
CA PRO A 166 -0.27 17.12 -25.80
C PRO A 166 0.16 17.99 -26.98
N ARG A 167 0.23 17.38 -28.17
CA ARG A 167 0.65 18.07 -29.40
C ARG A 167 -0.52 18.66 -30.17
N SER A 168 -1.75 18.31 -29.79
CA SER A 168 -2.98 18.81 -30.40
C SER A 168 -4.14 18.79 -29.40
N HIS A 169 -5.18 19.56 -29.71
CA HIS A 169 -6.41 19.60 -28.89
C HIS A 169 -7.15 18.25 -28.86
N TYR A 170 -7.02 17.43 -29.91
CA TYR A 170 -7.57 16.07 -29.92
C TYR A 170 -6.87 15.15 -28.92
N GLU A 171 -5.55 15.29 -28.76
CA GLU A 171 -4.78 14.54 -27.76
C GLU A 171 -5.08 15.00 -26.33
N GLU A 172 -5.41 16.28 -26.14
CA GLU A 172 -5.82 16.84 -24.84
C GLU A 172 -7.20 16.35 -24.38
N LEU A 173 -8.12 16.10 -25.32
CA LEU A 173 -9.49 15.62 -25.04
C LEU A 173 -9.62 14.08 -25.08
N SER A 174 -8.52 13.35 -25.29
CA SER A 174 -8.55 11.89 -25.39
C SER A 174 -8.69 11.23 -24.02
N ASP A 175 -9.65 10.32 -23.88
CA ASP A 175 -9.82 9.51 -22.67
C ASP A 175 -8.73 8.42 -22.52
N GLU A 176 -8.05 8.05 -23.61
CA GLU A 176 -6.91 7.11 -23.59
C GLU A 176 -5.58 7.86 -23.77
N PRO A 177 -4.49 7.41 -23.09
CA PRO A 177 -3.16 7.97 -23.30
C PRO A 177 -2.73 7.84 -24.76
N TRP A 178 -2.38 8.97 -25.39
CA TRP A 178 -1.89 9.01 -26.78
C TRP A 178 -0.42 8.58 -26.91
N PHE A 179 0.26 8.33 -25.80
CA PHE A 179 1.65 7.90 -25.71
C PHE A 179 1.76 6.51 -25.10
N ALA A 180 2.84 5.80 -25.42
CA ALA A 180 3.08 4.45 -24.89
C ALA A 180 3.41 4.51 -23.39
N VAL A 181 2.64 3.73 -22.61
CA VAL A 181 2.85 3.49 -21.18
C VAL A 181 3.28 2.04 -20.99
N ASN A 182 4.48 1.86 -20.43
CA ASN A 182 4.98 0.52 -20.07
C ASN A 182 4.59 0.15 -18.63
N GLU A 183 4.68 -1.12 -18.28
CA GLU A 183 4.26 -1.65 -16.97
C GLU A 183 4.97 -1.00 -15.77
N ARG A 184 6.19 -0.48 -15.96
CA ARG A 184 6.99 0.16 -14.89
C ARG A 184 7.03 1.68 -14.99
N ASP A 185 6.32 2.26 -15.96
CA ASP A 185 6.25 3.71 -16.12
C ASP A 185 5.37 4.30 -15.00
N ILE A 186 5.92 5.27 -14.29
CA ILE A 186 5.24 5.97 -13.19
C ILE A 186 5.28 7.47 -13.49
N PHE A 187 4.13 8.13 -13.36
CA PHE A 187 3.94 9.55 -13.60
C PHE A 187 3.60 10.25 -12.27
N PRO A 188 4.60 10.82 -11.57
CA PRO A 188 4.36 11.47 -10.29
C PRO A 188 3.33 12.59 -10.31
N GLU A 189 3.16 13.25 -11.46
CA GLU A 189 2.15 14.28 -11.67
C GLU A 189 0.71 13.78 -11.44
N GLU A 190 0.45 12.49 -11.66
CA GLU A 190 -0.89 11.92 -11.47
C GLU A 190 -1.24 11.71 -10.01
N PHE A 191 -0.25 11.60 -9.12
CA PHE A 191 -0.48 11.26 -7.71
C PHE A 191 -1.44 12.25 -7.04
N GLN A 192 -1.32 13.54 -7.36
CA GLN A 192 -2.17 14.60 -6.79
C GLN A 192 -3.67 14.32 -6.99
N SER A 193 -4.06 13.71 -8.11
CA SER A 193 -5.46 13.44 -8.46
C SER A 193 -6.07 12.28 -7.66
N PHE A 194 -5.24 11.35 -7.15
CA PHE A 194 -5.71 10.11 -6.55
C PHE A 194 -5.45 10.00 -5.04
N LEU A 195 -4.79 10.97 -4.39
CA LEU A 195 -4.54 10.92 -2.94
C LEU A 195 -5.81 10.79 -2.08
N GLY A 196 -6.97 11.27 -2.57
CA GLY A 196 -8.23 11.14 -1.85
C GLY A 196 -8.35 11.98 -0.57
N LEU A 197 -7.53 13.03 -0.43
CA LEU A 197 -7.59 13.98 0.68
C LEU A 197 -8.71 15.02 0.48
N GLN A 198 -9.34 15.45 1.57
CA GLN A 198 -10.25 16.61 1.56
C GLN A 198 -9.48 17.91 1.26
N GLU A 199 -10.17 18.93 0.74
CA GLU A 199 -9.57 20.17 0.21
C GLU A 199 -8.52 20.79 1.14
N ASP A 200 -8.87 21.07 2.39
CA ASP A 200 -7.94 21.71 3.36
C ASP A 200 -6.69 20.85 3.63
N LEU A 201 -6.84 19.53 3.68
CA LEU A 201 -5.73 18.59 3.91
C LEU A 201 -4.90 18.36 2.65
N ARG A 202 -5.53 18.36 1.48
CA ARG A 202 -4.86 18.30 0.18
C ARG A 202 -3.97 19.52 -0.01
N ASP A 203 -4.48 20.70 0.29
CA ASP A 203 -3.73 21.95 0.14
C ASP A 203 -2.54 21.99 1.11
N LEU A 204 -2.71 21.49 2.34
CA LEU A 204 -1.61 21.26 3.26
C LEU A 204 -0.57 20.28 2.69
N PHE A 205 -1.01 19.14 2.16
CA PHE A 205 -0.13 18.13 1.58
C PHE A 205 0.67 18.72 0.41
N VAL A 206 0.03 19.44 -0.51
CA VAL A 206 0.69 20.12 -1.63
C VAL A 206 1.71 21.14 -1.12
N ALA A 207 1.37 21.92 -0.09
CA ALA A 207 2.29 22.90 0.47
C ALA A 207 3.55 22.27 1.09
N GLN A 208 3.45 21.07 1.65
CA GLN A 208 4.56 20.39 2.35
C GLN A 208 5.32 19.37 1.48
N HIS A 209 4.64 18.79 0.49
CA HIS A 209 5.10 17.60 -0.23
C HIS A 209 4.89 17.67 -1.75
N SER A 210 4.83 18.88 -2.32
CA SER A 210 4.72 19.05 -3.78
C SER A 210 5.87 18.42 -4.58
N ASP A 211 7.03 18.21 -3.95
CA ASP A 211 8.16 17.49 -4.52
C ASP A 211 7.86 16.02 -4.85
N LEU A 212 6.90 15.39 -4.17
CA LEU A 212 6.43 14.02 -4.51
C LEU A 212 5.79 13.95 -5.90
N PHE A 213 5.28 15.07 -6.43
CA PHE A 213 4.65 15.16 -7.75
C PHE A 213 5.64 15.44 -8.88
N GLY A 214 6.92 15.66 -8.55
CA GLY A 214 7.98 15.90 -9.53
C GLY A 214 8.88 14.69 -9.70
N VAL A 215 9.21 14.35 -10.95
CA VAL A 215 10.19 13.27 -11.26
C VAL A 215 11.56 13.52 -10.66
N ASP A 216 11.93 14.78 -10.41
CA ASP A 216 13.28 15.16 -9.96
C ASP A 216 13.62 14.55 -8.59
N LEU A 217 12.64 14.48 -7.67
CA LEU A 217 12.83 13.84 -6.38
C LEU A 217 13.15 12.36 -6.56
N TRP A 218 12.36 11.66 -7.37
CA TRP A 218 12.49 10.23 -7.60
C TRP A 218 13.80 9.88 -8.29
N HIS A 219 14.20 10.66 -9.31
CA HIS A 219 15.51 10.48 -9.96
C HIS A 219 16.68 10.75 -9.02
N GLN A 220 16.57 11.74 -8.12
CA GLN A 220 17.60 11.97 -7.10
C GLN A 220 17.73 10.79 -6.14
N ILE A 221 16.60 10.19 -5.72
CA ILE A 221 16.58 9.00 -4.88
C ILE A 221 17.21 7.80 -5.62
N GLN A 222 16.81 7.55 -6.88
CA GLN A 222 17.40 6.50 -7.71
C GLN A 222 18.91 6.66 -7.89
N ALA A 223 19.39 7.89 -8.07
CA ALA A 223 20.81 8.20 -8.19
C ALA A 223 21.57 7.90 -6.88
N ARG A 224 21.00 8.22 -5.71
CA ARG A 224 21.59 7.91 -4.40
C ARG A 224 21.69 6.41 -4.16
N ILE A 225 20.61 5.67 -4.43
CA ILE A 225 20.56 4.21 -4.30
C ILE A 225 21.62 3.56 -5.20
N SER A 226 21.71 4.02 -6.45
CA SER A 226 22.69 3.51 -7.43
C SER A 226 24.14 3.81 -7.03
N ALA A 227 24.38 4.87 -6.24
CA ALA A 227 25.69 5.20 -5.67
C ALA A 227 26.04 4.41 -4.40
N GLY A 228 25.18 3.49 -3.96
CA GLY A 228 25.36 2.71 -2.73
C GLY A 228 24.98 3.46 -1.45
N GLY A 229 24.24 4.57 -1.57
CA GLY A 229 23.62 5.22 -0.42
C GLY A 229 22.47 4.37 0.10
N ILE A 230 22.68 3.74 1.25
CA ILE A 230 21.64 3.18 2.12
C ILE A 230 21.75 3.93 3.44
#